data_AF-A0AAW2JWI0-F1
#
_entry.id   AF-A0AAW2JWI0-F1
#
_cell.length_a   1.000
_cell.length_b   1.000
_cell.length_c   1.000
_cell.angle_alpha   90.00
_cell.angle_beta   90.00
_cell.angle_gamma   90.00
#
_symmetry.space_group_name_H-M   'P 1'
#
loop_
_entity.id
_entity.type
_entity.pdbx_description
1 polymer ?
#
loop_
_entity_poly.entity_id
_entity_poly.type
_entity_poly.pdbx_seq_one_letter_code
_entity_poly.pdbx_strand_id
1 'polypeptide(L)'
;MKTGIPSSVSLDDSLTSTSIPKHVEKMTNVGVNPNSTNLTHEESDIHRRSKRARVVKDFGSDFVTYNIEDDPITFKDVMTFSEAKQWKEAIKSEMDSTVSNGT
;
A
#
# COMPACT_ATOMS: atom_id res chain seq x y z
N MET A 1 -35.80 -21.01 -35.07
CA MET A 1 -35.17 -22.05 -34.24
C MET A 1 -34.36 -21.30 -33.19
N LYS A 2 -34.60 -21.59 -31.89
CA LYS A 2 -33.75 -21.36 -30.71
C LYS A 2 -32.98 -20.02 -30.62
N THR A 3 -32.97 -19.24 -29.54
CA THR A 3 -33.52 -19.26 -28.18
C THR A 3 -33.07 -17.89 -27.67
N GLY A 4 -33.97 -17.01 -27.19
CA GLY A 4 -34.07 -16.75 -25.76
C GLY A 4 -32.78 -16.15 -25.19
N ILE A 5 -32.74 -14.82 -25.03
CA ILE A 5 -31.84 -14.18 -24.08
C ILE A 5 -32.31 -14.62 -22.69
N PRO A 6 -31.55 -15.41 -21.91
CA PRO A 6 -31.88 -15.55 -20.51
C PRO A 6 -31.45 -14.27 -19.79
N SER A 7 -32.45 -13.60 -19.22
CA SER A 7 -32.43 -12.89 -17.93
C SER A 7 -31.07 -12.32 -17.49
N SER A 8 -31.02 -10.99 -17.37
CA SER A 8 -30.08 -10.29 -16.50
C SER A 8 -30.10 -10.95 -15.12
N VAL A 9 -29.08 -11.74 -14.82
CA VAL A 9 -28.81 -12.23 -13.48
C VAL A 9 -28.22 -11.06 -12.70
N SER A 10 -29.10 -10.39 -11.98
CA SER A 10 -28.75 -9.63 -10.79
C SER A 10 -28.02 -10.59 -9.85
N LEU A 11 -26.71 -10.38 -9.67
CA LEU A 11 -25.98 -10.94 -8.55
C LEU A 11 -25.45 -9.76 -7.76
N ASP A 12 -26.19 -9.55 -6.68
CA ASP A 12 -25.97 -8.70 -5.54
C ASP A 12 -24.49 -8.48 -5.21
N ASP A 13 -24.16 -7.22 -4.93
CA ASP A 13 -23.03 -6.81 -4.09
C ASP A 13 -23.23 -7.37 -2.67
N SER A 14 -23.09 -8.68 -2.51
CA SER A 14 -22.82 -9.28 -1.21
C SER A 14 -21.34 -9.10 -0.94
N LEU A 15 -20.99 -7.86 -0.56
CA LEU A 15 -19.83 -7.65 0.30
C LEU A 15 -20.07 -8.55 1.51
N THR A 16 -19.37 -9.68 1.51
CA THR A 16 -19.37 -10.62 2.61
C THR A 16 -19.06 -9.82 3.86
N SER A 17 -20.09 -9.65 4.68
CA SER A 17 -20.00 -9.04 6.00
C SER A 17 -19.13 -9.98 6.82
N THR A 18 -17.81 -9.78 6.77
CA THR A 18 -16.89 -10.38 7.71
C THR A 18 -17.28 -9.79 9.05
N SER A 19 -18.06 -10.57 9.80
CA SER A 19 -18.41 -10.27 11.17
C SER A 19 -17.10 -10.08 11.93
N ILE A 20 -16.90 -8.84 12.36
CA ILE A 20 -15.70 -8.44 13.09
C ILE A 20 -15.62 -9.31 14.35
N PRO A 21 -14.48 -9.99 14.62
CA PRO A 21 -14.33 -10.80 15.81
C PRO A 21 -14.64 -9.99 17.07
N LYS A 22 -15.32 -10.57 18.08
CA LYS A 22 -15.68 -9.89 19.35
C LYS A 22 -14.51 -9.18 20.05
N HIS A 23 -13.27 -9.53 19.70
CA HIS A 23 -12.07 -8.89 20.19
C HIS A 23 -11.87 -7.46 19.67
N VAL A 24 -12.35 -7.12 18.47
CA VAL A 24 -12.09 -5.81 17.83
C VAL A 24 -13.09 -4.73 18.25
N GLU A 25 -14.21 -5.08 18.90
CA GLU A 25 -15.20 -4.12 19.42
C GLU A 25 -14.67 -3.22 20.54
N LYS A 26 -13.54 -3.59 21.15
CA LYS A 26 -12.97 -2.86 22.31
C LYS A 26 -12.32 -1.54 21.93
N MET A 27 -12.19 -1.22 20.64
CA MET A 27 -11.54 0.00 20.16
C MET A 27 -12.50 1.16 19.93
N THR A 28 -13.81 0.93 20.04
CA THR A 28 -14.82 1.98 19.90
C THR A 28 -15.63 2.01 21.19
N ASN A 29 -15.12 2.74 22.18
CA ASN A 29 -15.91 3.68 22.99
C ASN A 29 -15.21 4.01 24.32
N VAL A 30 -15.47 5.25 24.74
CA VAL A 30 -15.47 5.76 26.12
C VAL A 30 -14.14 6.34 26.60
N GLY A 31 -14.10 7.68 26.55
CA GLY A 31 -13.33 8.47 27.49
C GLY A 31 -13.90 8.36 28.92
N VAL A 32 -13.07 8.81 29.87
CA VAL A 32 -13.25 8.91 31.33
C VAL A 32 -12.59 7.78 32.14
N ASN A 33 -11.42 8.14 32.69
CA ASN A 33 -10.65 7.52 33.80
C ASN A 33 -11.45 7.68 35.13
N PRO A 34 -11.31 6.88 36.23
CA PRO A 34 -10.02 6.54 36.86
C PRO A 34 -9.88 5.13 37.47
N ASN A 35 -8.60 4.73 37.59
CA ASN A 35 -8.04 3.88 38.66
C ASN A 35 -7.79 2.39 38.33
N SER A 36 -6.54 2.06 37.98
CA SER A 36 -5.78 1.00 38.66
C SER A 36 -4.32 1.04 38.24
N THR A 37 -3.50 1.33 39.25
CA THR A 37 -2.06 1.10 39.41
C THR A 37 -1.46 -0.08 38.64
N ASN A 38 -0.32 0.13 37.95
CA ASN A 38 1.00 -0.36 38.39
C ASN A 38 2.11 0.07 37.41
N LEU A 39 3.20 0.56 38.00
CA LEU A 39 4.48 0.92 37.39
C LEU A 39 5.18 -0.37 36.88
N THR A 40 6.05 -0.40 35.87
CA THR A 40 7.39 0.22 35.85
C THR A 40 8.02 0.10 34.44
N HIS A 41 8.51 1.23 33.92
CA HIS A 41 9.70 1.43 33.08
C HIS A 41 9.96 0.57 31.83
N GLU A 42 9.49 1.05 30.68
CA GLU A 42 10.30 1.11 29.45
C GLU A 42 10.17 2.55 28.94
N GLU A 43 11.02 3.42 29.48
CA GLU A 43 11.14 4.80 29.06
C GLU A 43 11.88 4.86 27.71
N SER A 44 11.38 5.73 26.83
CA SER A 44 11.98 6.16 25.57
C SER A 44 11.87 5.22 24.36
N ASP A 45 10.68 5.16 23.76
CA ASP A 45 10.64 5.51 22.32
C ASP A 45 9.32 6.13 21.86
N ILE A 46 8.76 7.02 22.69
CA ILE A 46 7.80 7.99 22.15
C ILE A 46 8.62 8.92 21.26
N HIS A 47 8.80 8.53 19.99
CA HIS A 47 9.40 9.37 18.96
C HIS A 47 8.70 10.72 19.02
N ARG A 48 9.41 11.74 19.48
CA ARG A 48 8.86 13.07 19.69
C ARG A 48 8.43 13.61 18.33
N ARG A 49 7.15 13.48 18.00
CA ARG A 49 6.64 13.96 16.71
C ARG A 49 6.62 15.48 16.73
N SER A 50 7.66 16.07 16.17
CA SER A 50 7.70 17.50 15.92
C SER A 50 6.49 17.88 15.06
N LYS A 51 5.60 18.72 15.59
CA LYS A 51 4.54 19.36 14.81
C LYS A 51 5.19 20.53 14.07
N ARG A 52 5.59 20.32 12.82
CA ARG A 52 5.99 21.42 11.92
C ARG A 52 4.85 21.74 10.97
N ALA A 53 4.59 23.03 10.76
CA ALA A 53 3.73 23.46 9.68
C ALA A 53 4.33 23.02 8.34
N ARG A 54 3.49 22.60 7.39
CA ARG A 54 3.94 22.37 6.01
C ARG A 54 4.15 23.72 5.35
N VAL A 55 5.31 23.90 4.71
CA VAL A 55 5.62 25.04 3.84
C VAL A 55 5.61 24.51 2.42
N VAL A 56 4.84 25.16 1.53
CA VAL A 56 4.89 24.86 0.11
C VAL A 56 6.24 25.30 -0.42
N LYS A 57 6.91 24.44 -1.18
CA LYS A 57 8.19 24.75 -1.82
C LYS A 57 8.02 24.56 -3.32
N ASP A 58 8.35 25.60 -4.06
CA ASP A 58 8.52 25.54 -5.51
C ASP A 58 10.01 25.42 -5.85
N PHE A 59 10.29 25.05 -7.09
CA PHE A 59 11.65 24.86 -7.56
C PHE A 59 12.31 26.16 -8.06
N GLY A 60 11.55 27.26 -8.14
CA GLY A 60 12.03 28.51 -8.71
C GLY A 60 11.94 28.54 -10.24
N SER A 61 12.14 29.73 -10.82
CA SER A 61 12.15 29.95 -12.28
C SER A 61 13.43 29.47 -12.97
N ASP A 62 14.45 29.15 -12.18
CA ASP A 62 15.76 28.63 -12.57
C ASP A 62 15.81 27.09 -12.62
N PHE A 63 14.72 26.43 -12.25
CA PHE A 63 14.61 24.98 -12.34
C PHE A 63 14.48 24.51 -13.79
N VAL A 64 15.43 23.68 -14.22
CA VAL A 64 15.41 23.02 -15.52
C VAL A 64 15.54 21.51 -15.29
N THR A 65 14.58 20.74 -15.80
CA THR A 65 14.66 19.27 -15.85
C THR A 65 15.10 18.83 -17.24
N TYR A 66 16.11 17.97 -17.30
CA TYR A 66 16.45 17.24 -18.52
C TYR A 66 15.49 16.05 -18.63
N ASN A 67 14.48 16.16 -19.49
CA ASN A 67 13.76 14.97 -19.95
C ASN A 67 14.66 14.30 -20.99
N ILE A 68 15.20 13.13 -20.67
CA ILE A 68 15.86 12.29 -21.66
C ILE A 68 14.71 11.68 -22.46
N GLU A 69 14.52 12.11 -23.71
CA GLU A 69 13.44 11.61 -24.59
C GLU A 69 13.53 10.09 -24.81
N ASP A 70 14.68 9.49 -24.52
CA ASP A 70 14.96 8.07 -24.67
C ASP A 70 14.48 7.22 -23.48
N ASP A 71 14.00 7.83 -22.39
CA ASP A 71 13.45 7.06 -21.27
C ASP A 71 12.09 6.45 -21.66
N PRO A 72 11.93 5.12 -21.56
CA PRO A 72 10.71 4.47 -22.00
C PRO A 72 9.53 4.81 -21.09
N ILE A 73 8.50 5.39 -21.70
CA ILE A 73 7.27 5.80 -21.00
C ILE A 73 6.32 4.60 -20.84
N THR A 74 6.37 3.64 -21.75
CA THR A 74 5.46 2.48 -21.77
C THR A 74 6.17 1.21 -21.34
N PHE A 75 5.43 0.28 -20.72
CA PHE A 75 5.96 -1.06 -20.40
C PHE A 75 6.46 -1.81 -21.65
N LYS A 76 5.76 -1.70 -22.78
CA LYS A 76 6.22 -2.29 -24.05
C LYS A 76 7.57 -1.70 -24.45
N ASP A 77 7.66 -0.37 -24.36
CA ASP A 77 8.86 0.47 -24.29
C ASP A 77 10.04 -0.24 -23.66
N VAL A 78 9.92 -0.29 -22.34
CA VAL A 78 10.86 -0.92 -21.40
C VAL A 78 11.21 -2.36 -21.80
N MET A 79 10.24 -3.14 -22.25
CA MET A 79 10.46 -4.56 -22.60
C MET A 79 11.23 -4.74 -23.91
N THR A 80 11.41 -3.70 -24.72
CA THR A 80 12.29 -3.75 -25.91
C THR A 80 13.77 -3.49 -25.57
N PHE A 81 14.09 -3.01 -24.37
CA PHE A 81 15.46 -2.74 -23.96
C PHE A 81 16.25 -4.03 -23.76
N SER A 82 17.55 -3.99 -24.04
CA SER A 82 18.47 -5.12 -23.83
C SER A 82 18.50 -5.60 -22.38
N GLU A 83 18.29 -4.69 -21.43
CA GLU A 83 18.30 -4.95 -20.00
C GLU A 83 17.01 -5.59 -19.48
N ALA A 84 15.93 -5.57 -20.27
CA ALA A 84 14.63 -6.12 -19.85
C ALA A 84 14.74 -7.61 -19.46
N LYS A 85 15.63 -8.36 -20.11
CA LYS A 85 15.91 -9.76 -19.76
C LYS A 85 16.46 -9.88 -18.34
N GLN A 86 17.40 -9.01 -17.97
CA GLN A 86 18.06 -9.04 -16.66
C GLN A 86 17.07 -8.66 -15.56
N TRP A 87 16.21 -7.66 -15.78
CA TRP A 87 15.20 -7.27 -14.80
C TRP A 87 14.18 -8.37 -14.55
N LYS A 88 13.76 -9.10 -15.60
CA LYS A 88 12.87 -10.25 -15.47
C LYS A 88 13.50 -11.38 -14.64
N GLU A 89 14.78 -11.66 -14.87
CA GLU A 89 15.52 -12.66 -14.09
C GLU A 89 15.69 -12.21 -12.63
N ALA A 90 16.01 -10.93 -12.39
CA ALA A 90 16.14 -10.36 -11.05
C ALA A 90 14.81 -10.42 -10.25
N ILE A 91 13.69 -10.03 -10.86
CA ILE A 91 12.37 -10.12 -10.23
C ILE A 91 12.04 -11.57 -9.88
N LYS A 92 12.30 -12.50 -10.81
CA LYS A 92 12.07 -13.92 -10.57
C LYS A 92 12.93 -14.43 -9.41
N SER A 93 14.21 -14.07 -9.37
CA SER A 93 15.12 -14.44 -8.29
C SER A 93 14.66 -13.91 -6.93
N GLU A 94 14.16 -12.67 -6.87
CA GLU A 94 13.63 -12.08 -5.63
C GLU A 94 12.36 -12.81 -5.15
N MET A 95 11.45 -13.14 -6.08
CA MET A 95 10.25 -13.93 -5.77
C MET A 95 10.62 -15.32 -5.23
N ASP A 96 11.55 -15.99 -5.89
CA ASP A 96 12.04 -17.31 -5.48
C ASP A 96 12.75 -17.21 -4.10
N SER A 97 13.53 -16.16 -3.86
CA SER A 97 14.17 -15.90 -2.56
C SER A 97 13.17 -15.63 -1.45
N THR A 98 12.08 -14.91 -1.73
CA THR A 98 11.03 -14.63 -0.74
C THR A 98 10.35 -15.92 -0.30
N VAL A 99 10.03 -16.80 -1.26
CA VAL A 99 9.44 -18.12 -0.96
C VAL A 99 10.41 -19.01 -0.19
N SER A 100 11.70 -18.95 -0.52
CA SER A 100 12.74 -19.74 0.15
C SER A 100 13.09 -19.25 1.55
N ASN A 101 13.02 -17.94 1.83
CA ASN A 101 13.47 -17.37 3.10
C ASN A 101 12.49 -17.58 4.27
N GLY A 102 11.24 -18.00 4.00
CA GLY A 102 10.32 -18.52 5.02
C GLY A 102 10.10 -17.64 6.25
N THR A 103 9.99 -16.32 6.08
CA THR A 103 9.58 -15.37 7.13
C THR A 103 8.09 -15.43 7.43
#